data_AF-A0A809PIE2-F1
#
_entry.id   AF-A0A809PIE2-F1
#
_cell.length_a   1.000
_cell.length_b   1.000
_cell.length_c   1.000
_cell.angle_alpha   90.00
_cell.angle_beta   90.00
_cell.angle_gamma   90.00
#
_symmetry.space_group_name_H-M   'P 1'
#
loop_
_entity.id
_entity.type
_entity.pdbx_description
1 polymer ?
#
loop_
_entity_poly.entity_id
_entity_poly.type
_entity_poly.pdbx_seq_one_letter_code
_entity_poly.pdbx_strand_id
1 'polypeptide(L)'
;MTALEIKPQNGDQTIDWADFVGGDELSRLIWDGLSEADGTWHYMNFTSDMSIWESRHDGSAITMYYQDERLRELRVTPGLAYNYLLPYMLRYKLIVLA
;
A
#
# COMPACT_ATOMS: atom_id res chain seq x y z
N MET A 1 -13.43 9.45 2.77
CA MET A 1 -13.40 8.35 1.79
C MET A 1 -13.13 7.07 2.56
N THR A 2 -13.82 5.97 2.28
CA THR A 2 -13.57 4.69 2.97
C THR A 2 -12.30 4.06 2.42
N ALA A 3 -11.39 3.64 3.30
CA ALA A 3 -10.20 2.90 2.91
C ALA A 3 -10.57 1.45 2.58
N LEU A 4 -9.99 0.92 1.51
CA LEU A 4 -10.12 -0.44 1.05
C LEU A 4 -8.87 -1.22 1.46
N GLU A 5 -9.03 -2.47 1.87
CA GLU A 5 -7.91 -3.33 2.22
C GLU A 5 -7.37 -4.00 0.95
N ILE A 6 -6.05 -4.07 0.80
CA ILE A 6 -5.38 -4.83 -0.24
C ILE A 6 -4.78 -6.08 0.38
N LYS A 7 -5.00 -7.23 -0.27
CA LYS A 7 -4.48 -8.53 0.17
C LYS A 7 -3.78 -9.28 -0.98
N PRO A 8 -2.70 -10.01 -0.69
CA PRO A 8 -2.14 -10.97 -1.63
C PRO A 8 -3.10 -12.14 -1.85
N GLN A 9 -3.05 -12.71 -3.05
CA GLN A 9 -3.87 -13.84 -3.47
C GLN A 9 -2.99 -14.99 -3.98
N ASN A 10 -3.39 -16.22 -3.69
CA ASN A 10 -2.87 -17.43 -4.30
C ASN A 10 -4.02 -18.26 -4.88
N GLY A 11 -4.11 -18.33 -6.20
CA GLY A 11 -5.29 -18.86 -6.88
C GLY A 11 -6.53 -18.03 -6.56
N ASP A 12 -7.57 -18.66 -6.00
CA ASP A 12 -8.82 -18.00 -5.61
C ASP A 12 -8.87 -17.59 -4.13
N GLN A 13 -7.80 -17.84 -3.36
CA GLN A 13 -7.76 -17.58 -1.92
C GLN A 13 -6.88 -16.39 -1.59
N THR A 14 -7.31 -15.55 -0.64
CA THR A 14 -6.44 -14.58 0.02
C THR A 14 -5.44 -15.31 0.90
N ILE A 15 -4.22 -14.78 1.00
CA ILE A 15 -3.19 -15.28 1.91
C ILE A 15 -2.78 -14.17 2.89
N ASP A 16 -2.13 -14.57 3.98
CA ASP A 16 -1.56 -13.59 4.91
C ASP A 16 -0.35 -12.90 4.27
N TRP A 17 -0.10 -11.65 4.67
CA TRP A 17 1.11 -10.93 4.32
C TRP A 17 2.38 -11.64 4.82
N ALA A 18 2.30 -12.36 5.94
CA ALA A 18 3.40 -13.17 6.46
C ALA A 18 3.82 -14.31 5.50
N ASP A 19 2.87 -14.86 4.74
CA ASP A 19 3.10 -15.95 3.78
C ASP A 19 3.42 -15.42 2.37
N PHE A 20 3.31 -14.11 2.16
CA PHE A 20 3.52 -13.49 0.86
C PHE A 20 4.99 -13.14 0.62
N VAL A 21 5.65 -13.95 -0.21
CA VAL A 21 7.09 -13.84 -0.54
C VAL A 21 7.47 -12.46 -1.12
N GLY A 22 6.55 -11.76 -1.77
CA GLY A 22 6.80 -10.45 -2.39
C GLY A 22 6.65 -9.25 -1.46
N GLY A 23 6.35 -9.44 -0.17
CA GLY A 23 6.00 -8.37 0.76
C GLY A 23 7.10 -7.31 0.93
N ASP A 24 8.34 -7.75 1.16
CA ASP A 24 9.48 -6.86 1.37
C ASP A 24 9.83 -6.08 0.08
N GLU A 25 9.79 -6.74 -1.08
CA GLU A 25 10.05 -6.08 -2.37
C GLU A 25 8.96 -5.03 -2.67
N LEU A 26 7.69 -5.39 -2.48
CA LEU A 26 6.57 -4.48 -2.69
C LEU A 26 6.66 -3.26 -1.78
N SER A 27 6.93 -3.47 -0.49
CA SER A 27 7.11 -2.40 0.49
C SER A 27 8.18 -1.41 0.02
N ARG A 28 9.35 -1.92 -0.35
CA ARG A 28 10.46 -1.10 -0.86
C ARG A 28 10.07 -0.35 -2.13
N LEU A 29 9.39 -0.99 -3.09
CA LEU A 29 8.96 -0.33 -4.33
C LEU A 29 7.97 0.81 -4.08
N ILE A 30 7.06 0.66 -3.10
CA ILE A 30 6.14 1.73 -2.71
C ILE A 30 6.93 2.89 -2.10
N TRP A 31 7.84 2.61 -1.16
CA TRP A 31 8.72 3.62 -0.58
C TRP A 31 9.55 4.38 -1.62
N ASP A 32 10.19 3.66 -2.54
CA ASP A 32 11.07 4.24 -3.56
C ASP A 32 10.29 5.10 -4.56
N GLY A 33 9.04 4.76 -4.86
CA GLY A 33 8.22 5.47 -5.84
C GLY A 33 7.35 6.60 -5.27
N LEU A 34 7.16 6.66 -3.94
CA LEU A 34 6.41 7.72 -3.28
C LEU A 34 7.37 8.73 -2.63
N SER A 35 7.69 9.77 -3.38
CA SER A 35 8.56 10.87 -2.92
C SER A 35 7.77 12.16 -2.67
N GLU A 36 8.17 12.92 -1.65
CA GLU A 36 7.70 14.30 -1.46
C GLU A 36 8.41 15.30 -2.40
N ALA A 37 9.50 14.90 -3.06
CA ALA A 37 10.35 15.80 -3.86
C ALA A 37 9.61 16.48 -5.01
N ASP A 38 8.66 15.77 -5.65
CA ASP A 38 7.86 16.29 -6.76
C ASP A 38 6.58 17.01 -6.27
N GLY A 39 6.35 17.07 -4.96
CA GLY A 39 5.20 17.74 -4.35
C GLY A 39 3.85 17.02 -4.53
N THR A 40 3.83 15.85 -5.16
CA THR A 40 2.60 15.05 -5.37
C THR A 40 2.09 14.40 -4.09
N TRP A 41 3.02 13.91 -3.26
CA TRP A 41 2.71 13.15 -2.05
C TRP A 41 3.06 13.94 -0.80
N HIS A 42 2.30 13.69 0.27
CA HIS A 42 2.61 14.13 1.61
C HIS A 42 2.79 12.90 2.51
N TYR A 43 3.98 12.77 3.09
CA TYR A 43 4.29 11.66 3.99
C TYR A 43 3.85 11.99 5.42
N MET A 44 3.19 11.04 6.06
CA MET A 44 2.80 11.09 7.47
C MET A 44 3.15 9.78 8.16
N ASN A 45 3.64 9.90 9.39
CA ASN A 45 3.94 8.78 10.27
C ASN A 45 3.52 9.16 11.70
N PHE A 46 2.49 8.50 12.21
CA PHE A 46 1.97 8.73 13.56
C PHE A 46 2.53 7.72 14.57
N THR A 47 2.98 6.54 14.10
CA THR A 47 3.47 5.44 14.92
C THR A 47 4.56 4.68 14.15
N SER A 48 5.56 4.14 14.85
CA SER A 48 6.71 3.46 14.22
C SER A 48 6.34 2.29 13.31
N ASP A 49 5.15 1.73 13.46
CA ASP A 49 4.58 0.60 12.72
C ASP A 49 3.64 1.04 11.59
N MET A 50 3.58 2.32 11.23
CA MET A 50 2.67 2.84 10.21
C MET A 50 3.33 3.87 9.30
N SER A 51 2.95 3.86 8.03
CA SER A 51 3.32 4.89 7.07
C SER A 51 2.14 5.24 6.18
N ILE A 52 1.93 6.54 5.96
CA ILE A 52 0.84 7.07 5.15
C ILE A 52 1.42 8.02 4.11
N TRP A 53 1.02 7.85 2.87
CA TRP A 53 1.24 8.83 1.81
C TRP A 53 -0.10 9.31 1.31
N GLU A 54 -0.36 10.60 1.47
CA GLU A 54 -1.56 11.27 0.97
C GLU A 54 -1.23 12.05 -0.30
N SER A 55 -2.03 11.87 -1.34
CA SER A 55 -1.98 12.66 -2.56
C SER A 55 -2.48 14.07 -2.27
N ARG A 56 -1.65 15.09 -2.55
CA ARG A 56 -2.04 16.49 -2.39
C ARG A 56 -3.11 16.95 -3.38
N HIS A 57 -3.34 16.20 -4.46
CA HIS A 57 -4.27 16.57 -5.51
C HIS A 57 -5.72 16.20 -5.19
N ASP A 58 -5.94 15.04 -4.57
CA ASP A 58 -7.28 14.49 -4.36
C ASP A 58 -7.50 13.95 -2.94
N GLY A 59 -6.50 14.03 -2.05
CA GLY A 59 -6.58 13.53 -0.67
C GLY A 59 -6.65 12.01 -0.57
N SER A 60 -6.42 11.28 -1.68
CA SER A 60 -6.37 9.82 -1.63
C SER A 60 -5.06 9.36 -0.99
N ALA A 61 -5.10 8.31 -0.17
CA ALA A 61 -3.96 7.86 0.61
C ALA A 61 -3.65 6.37 0.45
N ILE A 62 -2.37 6.04 0.56
CA ILE A 62 -1.83 4.69 0.76
C ILE A 62 -1.41 4.59 2.22
N THR A 63 -1.88 3.58 2.94
CA THR A 63 -1.49 3.29 4.31
C THR A 63 -0.87 1.92 4.40
N MET A 64 0.33 1.85 4.96
CA MET A 64 1.06 0.61 5.20
C MET A 64 1.23 0.42 6.72
N TYR A 65 0.89 -0.76 7.21
CA TYR A 65 1.17 -1.17 8.58
C TYR A 65 2.19 -2.28 8.60
N TYR A 66 3.05 -2.25 9.61
CA TYR A 66 4.18 -3.15 9.75
C TYR A 66 4.13 -3.91 11.06
N GLN A 67 4.74 -5.09 11.06
CA GLN A 67 5.08 -5.84 12.26
C GLN A 67 6.50 -6.38 12.08
N ASP A 68 7.41 -6.06 13.01
CA ASP A 68 8.82 -6.45 12.93
C ASP A 68 9.46 -6.09 11.58
N GLU A 69 9.23 -4.85 11.13
CA GLU A 69 9.69 -4.28 9.84
C GLU A 69 9.05 -4.91 8.58
N ARG A 70 8.15 -5.89 8.73
CA ARG A 70 7.47 -6.55 7.61
C ARG A 70 6.08 -5.98 7.39
N LEU A 71 5.70 -5.83 6.12
CA LEU A 71 4.36 -5.40 5.75
C LEU A 71 3.33 -6.41 6.29
N ARG A 72 2.36 -5.93 7.06
CA ARG A 72 1.29 -6.73 7.67
C ARG A 72 -0.09 -6.36 7.14
N GLU A 73 -0.25 -5.13 6.65
CA GLU A 73 -1.49 -4.65 6.09
C GLU A 73 -1.24 -3.48 5.13
N LEU A 74 -1.95 -3.48 4.01
CA LEU A 74 -1.93 -2.41 3.03
C LEU A 74 -3.36 -1.94 2.82
N ARG A 75 -3.60 -0.65 3.01
CA ARG A 75 -4.89 -0.01 2.74
C ARG A 75 -4.72 1.12 1.74
N VAL A 76 -5.79 1.38 1.00
CA VAL A 76 -5.82 2.46 0.02
C VAL A 76 -7.19 3.11 -0.04
N THR A 77 -7.26 4.43 -0.18
CA THR A 77 -8.52 5.10 -0.53
C THR A 77 -8.61 5.29 -2.05
N PRO A 78 -9.81 5.22 -2.65
CA PRO A 78 -10.00 5.50 -4.08
C PRO A 78 -9.41 6.85 -4.52
N GLY A 79 -8.83 6.91 -5.72
CA GLY A 79 -8.18 8.10 -6.28
C GLY A 79 -6.81 7.80 -6.89
N LEU A 80 -5.92 8.78 -6.88
CA LEU A 80 -4.54 8.66 -7.35
C LEU A 80 -3.76 7.59 -6.58
N ALA A 81 -3.98 7.45 -5.26
CA ALA A 81 -3.40 6.40 -4.43
C ALA A 81 -3.74 5.00 -4.94
N TYR A 82 -5.01 4.75 -5.28
CA TYR A 82 -5.44 3.48 -5.86
C TYR A 82 -4.81 3.25 -7.23
N ASN A 83 -4.82 4.27 -8.10
CA ASN A 83 -4.24 4.19 -9.43
C ASN A 83 -2.73 3.91 -9.41
N TYR A 84 -2.02 4.48 -8.44
CA TYR A 84 -0.60 4.22 -8.21
C TYR A 84 -0.33 2.74 -7.89
N LEU A 85 -1.22 2.08 -7.13
CA LEU A 85 -1.06 0.69 -6.74
C LEU A 85 -1.44 -0.33 -7.83
N LEU A 86 -2.23 0.06 -8.84
CA LEU A 86 -2.71 -0.85 -9.90
C LEU A 86 -1.62 -1.71 -10.56
N PRO A 87 -0.44 -1.17 -10.95
CA PRO A 87 0.61 -1.98 -11.58
C PRO A 87 1.15 -3.05 -10.62
N TYR A 88 1.28 -2.72 -9.33
CA TYR A 88 1.73 -3.66 -8.30
C TYR A 88 0.68 -4.72 -8.01
N MET A 89 -0.60 -4.32 -7.96
CA MET A 89 -1.71 -5.27 -7.80
C MET A 89 -1.72 -6.32 -8.90
N LEU A 90 -1.52 -5.91 -10.16
CA LEU A 90 -1.43 -6.82 -11.29
C LEU A 90 -0.20 -7.73 -11.22
N ARG A 91 0.98 -7.16 -10.90
CA ARG A 91 2.26 -7.88 -10.81
C ARG A 91 2.25 -8.93 -9.70
N TYR A 92 1.74 -8.57 -8.53
CA TYR A 92 1.81 -9.38 -7.31
C TYR A 92 0.52 -10.15 -7.00
N LYS A 93 -0.47 -10.12 -7.90
CA LYS A 93 -1.79 -10.76 -7.70
C LYS A 93 -2.44 -10.30 -6.40
N LEU A 94 -2.46 -8.99 -6.19
CA LEU A 94 -3.14 -8.39 -5.04
C LEU A 94 -4.58 -8.07 -5.42
N ILE A 95 -5.49 -8.26 -4.48
CA ILE A 95 -6.91 -7.94 -4.63
C ILE A 95 -7.35 -6.91 -3.60
N VAL A 96 -8.47 -6.27 -3.91
CA VAL A 96 -9.11 -5.28 -3.04
C VAL A 96 -10.27 -5.94 -2.32
N LEU A 97 -10.34 -5.76 -1.01
CA LEU A 97 -11.45 -6.16 -0.17
C LEU A 97 -12.19 -4.89 0.27
N ALA A 98 -13.52 -4.92 0.13
CA ALA A 98 -14.43 -3.84 0.48
C ALA A 98 -14.96 -3.97 1.91
#